data_AF-A0A6S6S4U8-F1
#
_entry.id   AF-A0A6S6S4U8-F1
#
_cell.length_a   1.000
_cell.length_b   1.000
_cell.length_c   1.000
_cell.angle_alpha   90.00
_cell.angle_beta   90.00
_cell.angle_gamma   90.00
#
_symmetry.space_group_name_H-M   'P 1'
#
loop_
_entity.id
_entity.type
_entity.pdbx_description
1 polymer ?
#
loop_
_entity_poly.entity_id
_entity_poly.type
_entity_poly.pdbx_seq_one_letter_code
_entity_poly.pdbx_strand_id
1 'polypeptide(L)'
;MFLFPGNTKEGHLLSAEYSKQLRKFCKLTSFDKFTPRDIRRIFKTLAGDMGISAEMRDRLQNHKRPGVSPKHYDRYDYLREKREIIEQWERKLLSL
;
A
#
# COMPACT_ATOMS: atom_id res chain seq x y z
N MET A 1 14.34 15.62 4.91
CA MET A 1 14.26 15.51 3.43
C MET A 1 13.05 14.66 3.08
N PHE A 2 12.19 15.11 2.17
CA PHE A 2 11.07 14.29 1.68
C PHE A 2 11.53 13.42 0.52
N LEU A 3 11.03 12.17 0.45
CA LEU A 3 11.30 11.27 -0.68
C LEU A 3 10.71 11.82 -1.99
N PHE A 4 9.55 12.47 -1.91
CA PHE A 4 8.88 13.14 -3.03
C PHE A 4 8.75 14.63 -2.72
N PRO A 5 9.81 15.43 -2.98
CA PRO A 5 9.76 16.88 -2.78
C PRO A 5 8.77 17.52 -3.75
N GLY A 6 8.19 18.65 -3.35
CA GLY A 6 7.21 19.37 -4.15
C GLY A 6 7.25 20.86 -3.83
N ASN A 7 6.98 21.68 -4.85
CA ASN A 7 6.85 23.12 -4.68
C ASN A 7 5.47 23.47 -4.12
N THR A 8 5.22 23.05 -2.88
CA THR A 8 4.00 23.36 -2.12
C THR A 8 4.39 24.01 -0.79
N LYS A 9 3.42 24.59 -0.07
CA LYS A 9 3.68 25.17 1.26
C LYS A 9 4.25 24.16 2.24
N GLU A 10 3.90 22.89 2.04
CA GLU A 10 4.30 21.76 2.85
C GLU A 10 5.65 21.15 2.41
N GLY A 11 6.22 21.63 1.30
CA GLY A 11 7.54 21.20 0.79
C GLY A 11 7.59 19.78 0.21
N HIS A 12 6.44 19.15 -0.05
CA HIS A 12 6.35 17.79 -0.58
C HIS A 12 5.11 17.59 -1.45
N LEU A 13 5.11 16.50 -2.23
CA LEU A 13 3.99 16.18 -3.10
C LEU A 13 2.72 15.90 -2.29
N LEU A 14 1.67 16.68 -2.52
CA LEU A 14 0.38 16.49 -1.87
C LEU A 14 -0.35 15.25 -2.42
N SER A 15 -1.03 14.52 -1.55
CA SER A 15 -1.81 13.32 -1.93
C SER A 15 -2.89 13.60 -3.00
N ALA A 16 -3.50 14.79 -2.93
CA ALA A 16 -4.49 15.21 -3.93
C ALA A 16 -3.88 15.39 -5.32
N GLU A 17 -2.60 15.80 -5.40
CA GLU A 17 -1.90 15.98 -6.66
C GLU A 17 -1.66 14.62 -7.32
N TYR A 18 -1.30 13.59 -6.55
CA TYR A 18 -1.14 12.23 -7.09
C TYR A 18 -2.42 11.71 -7.77
N SER A 19 -3.57 11.89 -7.12
CA SER A 19 -4.87 11.49 -7.69
C SER A 19 -5.25 12.30 -8.94
N LYS A 20 -4.84 13.57 -9.02
CA LYS A 20 -5.03 14.42 -10.20
C LYS A 20 -4.14 13.97 -11.36
N GLN A 21 -2.88 13.66 -11.10
CA GLN A 21 -1.95 13.20 -12.13
C GLN A 21 -2.35 11.83 -12.71
N LEU A 22 -2.82 10.89 -11.89
CA LEU A 22 -3.36 9.61 -12.38
C LEU A 22 -4.59 9.78 -13.28
N ARG A 23 -5.52 10.68 -12.91
CA ARG A 23 -6.68 10.99 -13.77
C ARG A 23 -6.24 11.59 -15.10
N LYS A 24 -5.22 12.44 -15.09
CA LYS A 24 -4.65 13.02 -16.33
C LYS A 24 -4.00 11.92 -17.18
N PHE A 25 -3.20 11.05 -16.57
CA PHE A 25 -2.59 9.89 -17.23
C PHE A 25 -3.64 9.04 -17.94
N CYS A 26 -4.68 8.57 -17.23
CA CYS A 26 -5.71 7.71 -17.82
C CYS A 26 -6.41 8.37 -19.01
N LYS A 27 -6.66 9.69 -18.94
CA LYS A 27 -7.25 10.45 -20.06
C LYS A 27 -6.33 10.54 -21.27
N LEU A 28 -5.02 10.65 -21.06
CA LEU A 28 -4.04 10.79 -22.13
C LEU A 28 -3.69 9.47 -22.80
N THR A 29 -3.77 8.35 -22.07
CA THR A 29 -3.34 7.03 -22.54
C THR A 29 -4.49 6.10 -22.89
N SER A 30 -5.76 6.56 -22.79
CA SER A 30 -6.96 5.72 -22.89
C SER A 30 -6.96 4.52 -21.92
N PHE A 31 -6.17 4.59 -20.86
CA PHE A 31 -6.14 3.57 -19.82
C PHE A 31 -7.44 3.64 -19.00
N ASP A 32 -7.93 2.48 -18.56
CA ASP A 32 -9.12 2.42 -17.73
C ASP A 32 -8.95 3.26 -16.46
N LYS A 33 -10.04 3.90 -16.04
CA LYS A 33 -10.00 4.77 -14.87
C LYS A 33 -9.77 3.94 -13.60
N PHE A 34 -8.73 4.29 -12.86
CA PHE A 34 -8.48 3.77 -11.52
C PHE A 34 -7.99 4.88 -10.58
N THR A 35 -7.99 4.58 -9.29
CA THR A 35 -7.49 5.47 -8.23
C THR A 35 -6.29 4.85 -7.51
N PRO A 36 -5.45 5.63 -6.81
CA PRO A 36 -4.38 5.09 -5.97
C PRO A 36 -4.86 4.02 -4.97
N ARG A 37 -6.09 4.15 -4.48
CA ARG A 37 -6.70 3.21 -3.54
C ARG A 37 -6.88 1.83 -4.17
N ASP A 38 -7.10 1.76 -5.47
CA ASP A 38 -7.34 0.49 -6.16
C ASP A 38 -6.06 -0.34 -6.21
N ILE A 39 -4.88 0.27 -6.33
CA ILE A 39 -3.58 -0.42 -6.18
C ILE A 39 -3.50 -1.12 -4.82
N ARG A 40 -3.87 -0.43 -3.73
CA ARG A 40 -3.89 -0.99 -2.37
C ARG A 40 -4.90 -2.15 -2.24
N ARG A 41 -6.04 -2.08 -2.92
CA ARG A 41 -7.08 -3.13 -2.92
C ARG A 41 -6.64 -4.37 -3.71
N ILE A 42 -6.00 -4.16 -4.87
CA ILE A 42 -5.46 -5.23 -5.71
C ILE A 42 -4.42 -6.03 -4.92
N PHE A 43 -3.48 -5.36 -4.25
CA PHE A 43 -2.55 -6.02 -3.34
C PHE A 43 -3.29 -6.92 -2.31
N LYS A 44 -4.32 -6.38 -1.63
CA LYS A 44 -5.04 -7.11 -0.58
C LYS A 44 -5.77 -8.35 -1.10
N THR A 45 -6.29 -8.25 -2.33
CA THR A 45 -6.98 -9.34 -3.04
C THR A 45 -5.98 -10.44 -3.38
N LEU A 46 -4.93 -10.11 -4.12
CA LEU A 46 -3.92 -11.08 -4.56
C LEU A 46 -3.15 -11.68 -3.38
N ALA A 47 -2.85 -10.90 -2.34
CA ALA A 47 -2.25 -11.43 -1.12
C ALA A 47 -3.18 -12.43 -0.40
N GLY A 48 -4.51 -12.26 -0.51
CA GLY A 48 -5.48 -13.23 -0.02
C GLY A 48 -5.42 -14.54 -0.81
N ASP A 49 -5.35 -14.45 -2.15
CA ASP A 49 -5.23 -15.61 -3.03
C ASP A 49 -3.91 -16.38 -2.81
N MET A 50 -2.86 -15.68 -2.38
CA MET A 50 -1.58 -16.27 -1.96
C MET A 50 -1.62 -16.91 -0.57
N GLY A 51 -2.76 -16.90 0.13
CA GLY A 51 -2.93 -17.49 1.45
C GLY A 51 -2.43 -16.63 2.62
N ILE A 52 -2.10 -15.35 2.40
CA ILE A 52 -1.63 -14.47 3.47
C ILE A 52 -2.82 -14.09 4.36
N SER A 53 -2.66 -14.32 5.68
CA SER A 53 -3.72 -14.08 6.65
C SER A 53 -4.23 -12.63 6.62
N ALA A 54 -5.51 -12.44 6.97
CA ALA A 54 -6.09 -11.10 7.07
C ALA A 54 -5.32 -10.22 8.07
N GLU A 55 -4.88 -10.80 9.18
CA GLU A 55 -4.07 -10.12 10.20
C GLU A 55 -2.75 -9.61 9.62
N MET A 56 -2.01 -10.46 8.90
CA MET A 56 -0.72 -10.08 8.33
C MET A 56 -0.86 -9.05 7.20
N ARG A 57 -1.90 -9.16 6.38
CA ARG A 57 -2.23 -8.14 5.37
C ARG A 57 -2.51 -6.78 6.01
N ASP A 58 -3.30 -6.77 7.08
CA ASP A 58 -3.63 -5.55 7.81
C ASP A 58 -2.41 -4.95 8.51
N ARG A 59 -1.54 -5.77 9.11
CA ARG A 59 -0.26 -5.35 9.71
C ARG A 59 0.67 -4.72 8.68
N LEU A 60 0.85 -5.36 7.52
CA LEU A 60 1.70 -4.84 6.45
C LEU A 60 1.18 -3.51 5.90
N GLN A 61 -0.14 -3.42 5.74
CA GLN A 61 -0.81 -2.22 5.26
C GLN A 61 -1.05 -1.13 6.33
N ASN A 62 -0.46 -1.30 7.51
CA ASN A 62 -0.56 -0.43 8.68
C ASN A 62 -2.01 -0.05 9.05
N HIS A 63 -2.91 -1.03 8.97
CA HIS A 63 -4.30 -0.85 9.37
C HIS A 63 -4.41 -0.77 10.90
N LYS A 64 -5.38 0.00 11.39
CA LYS A 64 -5.60 0.17 12.82
C LYS A 64 -5.99 -1.19 13.43
N ARG A 65 -5.22 -1.62 14.44
CA ARG A 65 -5.48 -2.86 15.20
C ARG A 65 -6.24 -2.49 16.48
N PRO A 66 -7.56 -2.70 16.56
CA PRO A 66 -8.30 -2.46 17.79
C PRO A 66 -7.91 -3.47 18.87
N GLY A 67 -7.97 -3.06 20.15
CA GLY A 67 -7.74 -3.94 21.29
C GLY A 67 -6.59 -3.51 22.20
N VAL A 68 -6.69 -3.91 23.47
CA VAL A 68 -5.68 -3.64 24.51
C VAL A 68 -4.40 -4.45 24.24
N SER A 69 -4.53 -5.68 23.74
CA SER A 69 -3.39 -6.56 23.47
C SER A 69 -2.39 -5.98 22.44
N PRO A 70 -2.81 -5.58 21.22
CA PRO A 70 -1.92 -4.94 20.26
C PRO A 70 -1.32 -3.61 20.74
N LYS A 71 -2.04 -2.90 21.64
CA LYS A 71 -1.63 -1.58 22.14
C LYS A 71 -0.57 -1.68 23.24
N HIS A 72 -0.70 -2.64 24.15
CA HIS A 72 0.10 -2.71 25.37
C HIS A 72 1.15 -3.83 25.34
N TYR A 73 0.90 -4.92 24.61
CA TYR A 73 1.71 -6.14 24.72
C TYR A 73 2.40 -6.54 23.42
N ASP A 74 1.80 -6.23 22.26
CA ASP A 74 2.40 -6.57 20.96
C ASP A 74 3.49 -5.58 20.56
N ARG A 75 4.71 -5.83 21.07
CA ARG A 75 5.91 -5.03 20.80
C ARG A 75 6.71 -5.56 19.60
N TYR A 76 6.31 -6.69 19.03
CA TYR A 76 6.99 -7.27 17.87
C TYR A 76 6.70 -6.41 16.63
N ASP A 77 7.73 -6.11 15.84
CA ASP A 77 7.60 -5.23 14.67
C ASP A 77 7.12 -5.96 13.40
N TYR A 78 7.18 -7.29 13.42
CA TYR A 78 6.88 -8.20 12.32
C TYR A 78 7.68 -7.87 11.06
N LEU A 79 8.88 -7.29 11.19
CA LEU A 79 9.65 -6.84 10.04
C LEU A 79 10.04 -8.02 9.13
N ARG A 80 10.36 -9.17 9.73
CA ARG A 80 10.69 -10.40 9.01
C ARG A 80 9.51 -10.88 8.17
N GLU A 81 8.35 -11.06 8.79
CA GLU A 81 7.14 -11.56 8.13
C GLU A 81 6.65 -10.56 7.07
N LYS A 82 6.78 -9.25 7.32
CA LYS A 82 6.49 -8.22 6.32
C LYS A 82 7.40 -8.34 5.09
N ARG A 83 8.70 -8.58 5.27
CA ARG A 83 9.64 -8.78 4.16
C ARG A 83 9.28 -10.02 3.35
N GLU A 84 9.04 -11.14 4.02
CA GLU A 84 8.64 -12.40 3.37
C GLU A 84 7.37 -12.24 2.52
N ILE A 85 6.38 -11.49 3.03
CA ILE A 85 5.15 -11.19 2.28
C ILE A 85 5.45 -10.33 1.05
N ILE A 86 6.31 -9.31 1.18
CA ILE A 86 6.67 -8.43 0.06
C ILE A 86 7.44 -9.19 -1.03
N GLU A 87 8.34 -10.10 -0.64
CA GLU A 87 9.06 -10.96 -1.59
C GLU A 87 8.10 -11.93 -2.31
N GLN A 88 7.13 -12.51 -1.59
CA GLN A 88 6.09 -13.33 -2.22
C GLN A 88 5.23 -12.51 -3.19
N TRP A 89 4.88 -11.28 -2.80
CA TRP A 89 4.09 -10.36 -3.62
C TRP A 89 4.85 -9.98 -4.90
N GLU A 90 6.15 -9.68 -4.80
CA GLU A 90 7.00 -9.40 -5.95
C GLU A 90 7.03 -10.56 -6.94
N ARG A 91 7.27 -11.79 -6.46
CA ARG A 91 7.24 -12.99 -7.31
C ARG A 91 5.89 -13.18 -7.99
N LYS A 92 4.78 -12.94 -7.27
CA LYS A 92 3.44 -12.99 -7.86
C LYS A 92 3.27 -11.94 -8.94
N LEU A 93 3.64 -10.69 -8.67
CA LEU A 93 3.50 -9.57 -9.60
C LEU A 93 4.29 -9.80 -10.90
N LEU A 94 5.50 -10.35 -10.81
CA LEU A 94 6.33 -10.67 -11.97
C LEU A 94 5.82 -11.87 -12.78
N SER A 95 4.90 -12.66 -12.22
CA SER A 95 4.30 -13.83 -12.87
C SER A 95 2.93 -13.56 -13.50
N LEU A 96 2.39 -12.34 -13.34
CA LEU A 96 1.14 -11.90 -13.97
C LEU A 96 1.37 -11.47 -15.42
#